data_AF-A0A9W7AZ89-F1
#
_entry.id   AF-A0A9W7AZ89-F1
#
_cell.length_a   1.000
_cell.length_b   1.000
_cell.length_c   1.000
_cell.angle_alpha   90.00
_cell.angle_beta   90.00
_cell.angle_gamma   90.00
#
_symmetry.space_group_name_H-M   'P 1'
#
loop_
_entity.id
_entity.type
_entity.pdbx_description
1 polymer ?
#
loop_
_entity_poly.entity_id
_entity_poly.type
_entity_poly.pdbx_seq_one_letter_code
_entity_poly.pdbx_strand_id
1 'polypeptide(L)'
;MMIKSKKILPIESETSTALSVMRLPDATLYTPKYNGDLETEGETVRQMDNVVQGYTFEEDEIITSALGGLISGLKMKGAIPFKDFSTTFSTAKWFKGFYNAKDGDIYSTSNYTCRGAHSQVAARLADYHHTCKNLAFGLMEAQGAGGGAYLEIPNDHSMVYKEDYDFPSPLTHRETIVKIVWKRLSEKSIMVAYHPLTTHPLVANKDGKTTIRATLHGAMLVTQIDNGTTEANSDFHINFGGNLPRPVINGFIIPNFNRIASHHQSFFAYSLGLEALSEADGKLLGEVFVNQIKQARKRGGWKKRAELGQVGVDEFLYISVAMRKFLHLCLWFRALLHEISLNRVKGAPTVTTALSDLKDHDAINLAKGLSTIVLTSAEAESAIDHWSAQNVALEEFEAEHPWMRPFFVEVAQYNLKTSDFGLKFRVFAGAMLSTIDLVTDVYMTLQFLNTDGRESFGSAPNDYIPYDWRMKYNKTKGRVTDPQLRRRSSIQQVKTLLGGVEER
;
A
#
# COMPACT_ATOMS: atom_id res chain seq x y z
N MET A 1 -36.41 27.15 46.60
CA MET A 1 -36.75 27.06 45.17
C MET A 1 -35.89 25.94 44.57
N MET A 2 -36.44 24.74 44.46
CA MET A 2 -35.73 23.53 43.99
C MET A 2 -35.66 23.52 42.46
N ILE A 3 -34.45 23.48 41.90
CA ILE A 3 -34.24 23.24 40.46
C ILE A 3 -34.02 21.74 40.27
N LYS A 4 -35.00 21.09 39.63
CA LYS A 4 -34.98 19.67 39.30
C LYS A 4 -33.84 19.37 38.32
N SER A 5 -33.00 18.39 38.68
CA SER A 5 -32.08 17.69 37.78
C SER A 5 -32.85 17.13 36.57
N LYS A 6 -32.55 17.64 35.37
CA LYS A 6 -32.96 17.01 34.12
C LYS A 6 -32.12 15.74 33.95
N LYS A 7 -32.75 14.58 34.13
CA LYS A 7 -32.24 13.29 33.63
C LYS A 7 -31.92 13.46 32.15
N ILE A 8 -30.63 13.36 31.81
CA ILE A 8 -30.18 13.15 30.44
C ILE A 8 -30.69 11.77 30.06
N LEU A 9 -31.64 11.73 29.13
CA LEU A 9 -32.09 10.48 28.52
C LEU A 9 -30.88 9.85 27.80
N PRO A 10 -30.69 8.52 27.86
CA PRO A 10 -29.69 7.87 27.05
C PRO A 10 -30.01 8.20 25.59
N ILE A 11 -29.04 8.79 24.89
CA ILE A 11 -29.05 8.81 23.42
C ILE A 11 -29.01 7.34 23.04
N GLU A 12 -30.18 6.80 22.68
CA GLU A 12 -30.27 5.53 21.97
C GLU A 12 -29.32 5.66 20.79
N SER A 13 -28.24 4.87 20.82
CA SER A 13 -27.22 4.94 19.81
C SER A 13 -27.89 4.47 18.52
N GLU A 14 -28.13 5.42 17.61
CA GLU A 14 -28.47 5.11 16.23
C GLU A 14 -27.48 4.04 15.77
N THR A 15 -28.04 2.85 15.60
CA THR A 15 -27.36 1.67 15.12
C THR A 15 -26.72 2.03 13.78
N SER A 16 -25.40 2.18 13.81
CA SER A 16 -24.48 2.26 12.67
C SER A 16 -25.12 2.57 11.31
N THR A 17 -25.19 3.84 10.97
CA THR A 17 -25.58 4.35 9.64
C THR A 17 -24.84 3.61 8.50
N ALA A 18 -23.61 3.15 8.73
CA ALA A 18 -22.81 2.36 7.78
C ALA A 18 -23.40 0.96 7.45
N LEU A 19 -24.07 0.29 8.39
CA LEU A 19 -24.77 -0.98 8.14
C LEU A 19 -26.11 -0.77 7.43
N SER A 20 -26.74 0.40 7.60
CA SER A 20 -27.95 0.76 6.84
C SER A 20 -27.62 1.07 5.38
N VAL A 21 -26.50 1.73 5.10
CA VAL A 21 -26.06 2.11 3.73
C VAL A 21 -25.82 0.89 2.81
N MET A 22 -25.37 -0.25 3.35
CA MET A 22 -25.20 -1.46 2.54
C MET A 22 -26.38 -2.43 2.56
N ARG A 23 -27.41 -2.15 3.37
CA ARG A 23 -28.75 -2.74 3.20
C ARG A 23 -29.65 -1.88 2.30
N LEU A 24 -29.18 -0.69 1.91
CA LEU A 24 -29.88 0.20 0.99
C LEU A 24 -29.54 -0.15 -0.48
N PRO A 25 -30.41 0.24 -1.42
CA PRO A 25 -30.18 0.13 -2.87
C PRO A 25 -28.86 0.78 -3.36
N ASP A 26 -28.15 1.54 -2.53
CA ASP A 26 -27.00 2.36 -2.94
C ASP A 26 -25.76 1.56 -3.37
N ALA A 27 -25.63 0.27 -3.00
CA ALA A 27 -24.63 -0.62 -3.58
C ALA A 27 -24.77 -0.71 -5.12
N THR A 28 -25.99 -0.53 -5.64
CA THR A 28 -26.28 -0.49 -7.07
C THR A 28 -25.98 0.87 -7.71
N LEU A 29 -25.75 1.95 -6.94
CA LEU A 29 -25.33 3.27 -7.44
C LEU A 29 -23.84 3.35 -7.77
N TYR A 30 -23.02 2.44 -7.21
CA TYR A 30 -21.59 2.39 -7.50
C TYR A 30 -21.32 2.08 -8.98
N THR A 31 -22.09 1.17 -9.57
CA THR A 31 -21.91 0.75 -10.96
C THR A 31 -22.23 1.85 -11.97
N PRO A 32 -23.39 2.55 -11.91
CA PRO A 32 -23.67 3.68 -12.79
C PRO A 32 -22.66 4.82 -12.67
N LYS A 33 -22.23 5.18 -11.45
CA LYS A 33 -21.26 6.27 -11.25
C LYS A 33 -19.87 5.90 -11.77
N TYR A 34 -19.41 4.68 -11.49
CA TYR A 34 -18.14 4.18 -12.03
C TYR A 34 -18.17 4.03 -13.55
N ASN A 35 -19.29 3.58 -14.13
CA ASN A 35 -19.45 3.53 -15.58
C ASN A 35 -19.47 4.92 -16.22
N GLY A 36 -20.06 5.92 -15.54
CA GLY A 36 -20.00 7.32 -15.99
C GLY A 36 -18.57 7.87 -16.01
N ASP A 37 -17.74 7.53 -15.02
CA ASP A 37 -16.32 7.91 -15.02
C ASP A 37 -15.58 7.30 -16.24
N LEU A 38 -15.89 6.06 -16.61
CA LEU A 38 -15.31 5.39 -17.79
C LEU A 38 -15.72 6.06 -19.10
N GLU A 39 -16.96 6.57 -19.21
CA GLU A 39 -17.44 7.27 -20.39
C GLU A 39 -16.74 8.62 -20.59
N THR A 40 -16.60 9.43 -19.53
CA THR A 40 -15.86 10.70 -19.56
C THR A 40 -14.39 10.47 -19.90
N GLU A 41 -13.76 9.45 -19.31
CA GLU A 41 -12.39 9.06 -19.65
C GLU A 41 -12.28 8.66 -21.14
N GLY A 42 -13.27 7.97 -21.69
CA GLY A 42 -13.31 7.59 -23.10
C GLY A 42 -13.25 8.79 -24.06
N GLU A 43 -13.90 9.91 -23.73
CA GLU A 43 -13.82 11.13 -24.55
C GLU A 43 -12.43 11.75 -24.51
N THR A 44 -11.87 11.95 -23.32
CA THR A 44 -10.52 12.51 -23.14
C THR A 44 -9.45 11.60 -23.79
N VAL A 45 -9.65 10.28 -23.74
CA VAL A 45 -8.77 9.32 -24.46
C VAL A 45 -8.82 9.54 -25.96
N ARG A 46 -10.01 9.70 -26.55
CA ARG A 46 -10.14 10.00 -27.99
C ARG A 46 -9.41 11.28 -28.35
N GLN A 47 -9.48 12.30 -27.51
CA GLN A 47 -8.77 13.57 -27.69
C GLN A 47 -7.24 13.39 -27.61
N MET A 48 -6.77 12.59 -26.65
CA MET A 48 -5.34 12.28 -26.48
C MET A 48 -4.75 11.39 -27.58
N ASP A 49 -5.56 10.52 -28.17
CA ASP A 49 -5.19 9.69 -29.31
C ASP A 49 -5.17 10.43 -30.65
N ASN A 50 -5.75 11.63 -30.71
CA ASN A 50 -5.66 12.47 -31.88
C ASN A 50 -4.22 13.01 -32.07
N VAL A 51 -3.59 12.64 -33.19
CA VAL A 51 -2.17 12.92 -33.48
C VAL A 51 -1.95 14.36 -33.96
N VAL A 52 -3.00 15.05 -34.41
CA VAL A 52 -2.90 16.42 -34.94
C VAL A 52 -3.49 17.39 -33.92
N GLN A 53 -2.64 17.97 -33.07
CA GLN A 53 -3.00 19.01 -32.11
C GLN A 53 -2.28 20.32 -32.48
N GLY A 54 -3.03 21.41 -32.57
CA GLY A 54 -2.50 22.74 -32.84
C GLY A 54 -2.28 23.51 -31.54
N TYR A 55 -1.03 23.62 -31.10
CA TYR A 55 -0.71 24.31 -29.85
C TYR A 55 -0.52 25.81 -30.07
N THR A 56 -1.01 26.60 -29.12
CA THR A 56 -0.63 28.01 -29.01
C THR A 56 0.81 28.15 -28.49
N PHE A 57 1.43 29.30 -28.72
CA PHE A 57 2.78 29.59 -28.20
C PHE A 57 2.84 29.45 -26.66
N GLU A 58 1.79 29.91 -25.96
CA GLU A 58 1.67 29.80 -24.50
C GLU A 58 1.62 28.34 -24.05
N GLU A 59 0.86 27.48 -24.74
CA GLU A 59 0.77 26.06 -24.42
C GLU A 59 2.11 25.34 -24.65
N ASP A 60 2.82 25.66 -25.74
CA ASP A 60 4.16 25.12 -25.98
C ASP A 60 5.17 25.57 -24.90
N GLU A 61 5.07 26.81 -24.42
CA GLU A 61 5.87 27.30 -23.31
C GLU A 61 5.55 26.55 -22.00
N ILE A 62 4.25 26.33 -21.71
CA ILE A 62 3.81 25.53 -20.55
C ILE A 62 4.41 24.13 -20.59
N ILE A 63 4.32 23.43 -21.74
CA ILE A 63 4.88 22.07 -21.89
C ILE A 63 6.41 22.08 -21.76
N THR A 64 7.08 23.05 -22.38
CA THR A 64 8.55 23.17 -22.32
C THR A 64 9.04 23.46 -20.91
N SER A 65 8.36 24.35 -20.19
CA SER A 65 8.63 24.64 -18.78
C SER A 65 8.37 23.42 -17.90
N ALA A 66 7.29 22.68 -18.15
CA ALA A 66 6.96 21.45 -17.42
C ALA A 66 8.05 20.38 -17.58
N LEU A 67 8.57 20.20 -18.80
CA LEU A 67 9.71 19.31 -19.06
C LEU A 67 10.98 19.75 -18.32
N GLY A 68 11.29 21.05 -18.32
CA GLY A 68 12.42 21.59 -17.56
C GLY A 68 12.24 21.44 -16.03
N GLY A 69 11.00 21.57 -15.55
CA GLY A 69 10.60 21.35 -14.16
C GLY A 69 10.82 19.91 -13.71
N LEU A 70 10.37 18.94 -14.51
CA LEU A 70 10.54 17.49 -14.28
C LEU A 70 12.02 17.13 -14.04
N ILE A 71 12.91 17.73 -14.85
CA ILE A 71 14.36 17.50 -14.77
C ILE A 71 15.00 18.21 -13.55
N SER A 72 14.47 19.37 -13.14
CA SER A 72 15.06 20.21 -12.10
C SER A 72 14.56 19.91 -10.68
N GLY A 73 13.35 19.38 -10.51
CA GLY A 73 12.76 18.99 -9.21
C GLY A 73 13.63 18.00 -8.41
N LEU A 74 14.52 17.26 -9.08
CA LEU A 74 15.47 16.33 -8.48
C LEU A 74 16.66 16.99 -7.75
N LYS A 75 16.87 18.31 -7.86
CA LYS A 75 18.13 18.98 -7.45
C LYS A 75 18.01 20.03 -6.34
N MET A 76 16.97 20.02 -5.51
CA MET A 76 16.77 21.09 -4.53
C MET A 76 17.66 20.96 -3.27
N LYS A 77 18.51 21.96 -3.04
CA LYS A 77 19.33 22.12 -1.82
C LYS A 77 18.52 22.81 -0.71
N GLY A 78 18.55 22.28 0.51
CA GLY A 78 17.95 22.90 1.70
C GLY A 78 16.50 22.52 2.00
N ALA A 79 15.89 21.65 1.19
CA ALA A 79 14.53 21.18 1.42
C ALA A 79 14.50 20.01 2.42
N ILE A 80 13.49 19.98 3.30
CA ILE A 80 13.34 18.89 4.27
C ILE A 80 12.66 17.73 3.54
N PRO A 81 13.33 16.57 3.35
CA PRO A 81 12.70 15.43 2.73
C PRO A 81 11.52 14.99 3.60
N PHE A 82 10.46 14.56 2.94
CA PHE A 82 9.39 13.82 3.60
C PHE A 82 9.99 12.60 4.29
N LYS A 83 9.40 12.19 5.42
CA LYS A 83 9.70 10.89 6.01
C LYS A 83 9.53 9.84 4.91
N ASP A 84 10.48 8.91 4.75
CA ASP A 84 10.35 7.85 3.73
C ASP A 84 8.97 7.18 3.86
N PHE A 85 8.14 7.38 2.84
CA PHE A 85 6.82 6.76 2.79
C PHE A 85 6.98 5.40 2.14
N SER A 86 6.61 4.34 2.88
CA SER A 86 6.34 3.07 2.22
C SER A 86 5.22 3.33 1.22
N THR A 87 5.50 3.09 -0.06
CA THR A 87 4.49 3.15 -1.11
C THR A 87 3.33 2.22 -0.76
N THR A 88 2.11 2.64 -1.12
CA THR A 88 0.91 1.84 -0.78
C THR A 88 0.90 0.52 -1.56
N PHE A 89 1.40 0.55 -2.79
CA PHE A 89 1.38 -0.55 -3.74
C PHE A 89 2.77 -0.84 -4.29
N SER A 90 3.05 -2.11 -4.60
CA SER A 90 4.35 -2.53 -5.16
C SER A 90 4.61 -1.97 -6.56
N THR A 91 3.56 -1.56 -7.27
CA THR A 91 3.66 -0.88 -8.57
C THR A 91 4.17 0.56 -8.46
N ALA A 92 4.23 1.15 -7.27
CA ALA A 92 4.89 2.43 -7.05
C ALA A 92 6.37 2.19 -6.72
N LYS A 93 7.26 2.60 -7.64
CA LYS A 93 8.71 2.34 -7.54
C LYS A 93 9.35 3.24 -6.50
N TRP A 94 8.97 4.53 -6.49
CA TRP A 94 9.43 5.48 -5.50
C TRP A 94 8.51 6.71 -5.44
N PHE A 95 8.44 7.31 -4.26
CA PHE A 95 7.82 8.60 -4.01
C PHE A 95 8.78 9.41 -3.15
N LYS A 96 9.09 10.63 -3.58
CA LYS A 96 9.86 11.58 -2.78
C LYS A 96 9.10 12.88 -2.72
N GLY A 97 9.27 13.60 -1.64
CA GLY A 97 8.84 14.98 -1.65
C GLY A 97 9.53 15.78 -0.58
N PHE A 98 9.31 17.07 -0.65
CA PHE A 98 10.06 18.06 0.07
C PHE A 98 9.14 19.19 0.51
N TYR A 99 9.35 19.70 1.72
CA TYR A 99 8.68 20.90 2.20
C TYR A 99 9.69 22.00 2.49
N ASN A 100 9.51 23.14 1.82
CA ASN A 100 10.21 24.36 2.12
C ASN A 100 9.35 25.21 3.06
N ALA A 101 9.64 25.12 4.36
CA ALA A 101 8.88 25.82 5.39
C ALA A 101 9.00 27.36 5.33
N LYS A 102 10.02 27.89 4.63
CA LYS A 102 10.22 29.33 4.50
C LYS A 102 9.22 29.94 3.52
N ASP A 103 9.04 29.28 2.39
CA ASP A 103 8.25 29.80 1.27
C ASP A 103 6.86 29.13 1.18
N GLY A 104 6.62 28.08 1.98
CA GLY A 104 5.38 27.31 1.97
C GLY A 104 5.27 26.32 0.82
N ASP A 105 6.35 26.16 0.04
CA ASP A 105 6.39 25.29 -1.13
C ASP A 105 6.49 23.82 -0.72
N ILE A 106 5.70 23.00 -1.40
CA ILE A 106 5.68 21.57 -1.24
C ILE A 106 5.95 20.97 -2.62
N TYR A 107 6.93 20.09 -2.69
CA TYR A 107 7.30 19.41 -3.91
C TYR A 107 7.07 17.92 -3.73
N SER A 108 6.54 17.26 -4.74
CA SER A 108 6.42 15.80 -4.76
C SER A 108 6.80 15.28 -6.12
N THR A 109 7.58 14.22 -6.13
CA THR A 109 7.98 13.48 -7.32
C THR A 109 7.65 12.02 -7.10
N SER A 110 7.07 11.37 -8.10
CA SER A 110 6.68 9.97 -7.97
C SER A 110 6.82 9.23 -9.30
N ASN A 111 7.17 7.95 -9.19
CA ASN A 111 7.18 7.02 -10.30
C ASN A 111 6.37 5.79 -9.92
N TYR A 112 5.42 5.46 -10.78
CA TYR A 112 4.58 4.29 -10.61
C TYR A 112 4.13 3.73 -11.94
N THR A 113 3.73 2.47 -11.94
CA THR A 113 3.09 1.83 -13.09
C THR A 113 1.59 1.70 -12.88
N CYS A 114 0.87 1.81 -13.98
CA CYS A 114 -0.57 1.55 -14.10
C CYS A 114 -0.79 0.53 -15.22
N ARG A 115 -1.85 -0.26 -15.09
CA ARG A 115 -2.32 -1.12 -16.17
C ARG A 115 -3.13 -0.29 -17.15
N GLY A 116 -3.04 -0.59 -18.45
CA GLY A 116 -3.75 0.12 -19.50
C GLY A 116 -2.85 0.92 -20.44
N ALA A 117 -3.49 1.49 -21.47
CA ALA A 117 -2.82 2.28 -22.48
C ALA A 117 -2.40 3.65 -21.93
N HIS A 118 -1.29 4.18 -22.42
CA HIS A 118 -0.76 5.46 -21.97
C HIS A 118 -1.72 6.63 -22.19
N SER A 119 -2.60 6.59 -23.20
CA SER A 119 -3.67 7.58 -23.39
C SER A 119 -4.75 7.50 -22.32
N GLN A 120 -5.17 6.30 -21.91
CA GLN A 120 -6.09 6.09 -20.78
C GLN A 120 -5.49 6.61 -19.47
N VAL A 121 -4.24 6.22 -19.21
CA VAL A 121 -3.52 6.68 -18.01
C VAL A 121 -3.36 8.19 -18.02
N ALA A 122 -2.94 8.80 -19.13
CA ALA A 122 -2.82 10.25 -19.25
C ALA A 122 -4.17 10.97 -19.09
N ALA A 123 -5.25 10.44 -19.68
CA ALA A 123 -6.60 11.01 -19.59
C ALA A 123 -7.07 11.02 -18.14
N ARG A 124 -6.92 9.89 -17.44
CA ARG A 124 -7.26 9.77 -16.03
C ARG A 124 -6.43 10.69 -15.13
N LEU A 125 -5.16 10.91 -15.48
CA LEU A 125 -4.29 11.81 -14.75
C LEU A 125 -4.70 13.26 -14.94
N ALA A 126 -4.91 13.69 -16.19
CA ALA A 126 -5.42 15.02 -16.53
C ALA A 126 -6.76 15.29 -15.83
N ASP A 127 -7.62 14.27 -15.77
CA ASP A 127 -8.97 14.36 -15.21
C ASP A 127 -9.13 13.82 -13.77
N TYR A 128 -8.02 13.72 -13.03
CA TYR A 128 -8.00 13.09 -11.72
C TYR A 128 -9.05 13.68 -10.76
N HIS A 129 -9.13 15.01 -10.73
CA HIS A 129 -9.90 15.72 -9.72
C HIS A 129 -11.42 15.68 -9.98
N HIS A 130 -11.85 15.43 -11.22
CA HIS A 130 -13.26 15.18 -11.53
C HIS A 130 -13.66 13.76 -11.13
N THR A 131 -12.82 12.79 -11.49
CA THR A 131 -13.14 11.37 -11.44
C THR A 131 -12.89 10.70 -10.07
N CYS A 132 -12.17 11.35 -9.15
CA CYS A 132 -11.96 10.84 -7.79
C CYS A 132 -13.08 11.16 -6.78
N LYS A 133 -14.15 11.85 -7.20
CA LYS A 133 -15.37 12.02 -6.38
C LYS A 133 -16.22 10.74 -6.30
N ASN A 134 -15.76 9.64 -6.87
CA ASN A 134 -16.45 8.36 -6.83
C ASN A 134 -16.35 7.74 -5.42
N LEU A 135 -17.52 7.52 -4.79
CA LEU A 135 -17.67 6.96 -3.44
C LEU A 135 -17.01 5.58 -3.31
N ALA A 136 -16.82 4.88 -4.44
CA ALA A 136 -16.08 3.62 -4.57
C ALA A 136 -14.69 3.67 -3.92
N PHE A 137 -13.95 4.76 -4.11
CA PHE A 137 -12.58 4.89 -3.62
C PHE A 137 -12.49 5.41 -2.18
N GLY A 138 -13.61 5.36 -1.45
CA GLY A 138 -13.75 5.80 -0.07
C GLY A 138 -14.28 7.22 0.05
N LEU A 139 -15.13 7.44 1.06
CA LEU A 139 -15.75 8.71 1.44
C LEU A 139 -14.74 9.87 1.49
N MET A 140 -14.55 10.59 0.38
CA MET A 140 -13.99 11.94 0.40
C MET A 140 -15.01 12.96 0.93
N GLU A 141 -16.30 12.63 1.04
CA GLU A 141 -17.27 13.51 1.69
C GLU A 141 -16.89 13.85 3.15
N ALA A 142 -16.15 12.97 3.83
CA ALA A 142 -15.75 13.18 5.23
C ALA A 142 -14.34 13.76 5.42
N GLN A 143 -13.51 13.83 4.36
CA GLN A 143 -12.14 14.34 4.41
C GLN A 143 -11.88 15.27 3.24
N GLY A 144 -12.65 16.35 3.17
CA GLY A 144 -12.28 17.53 2.43
C GLY A 144 -12.42 17.47 0.92
N ALA A 145 -13.53 16.92 0.44
CA ALA A 145 -14.00 17.11 -0.93
C ALA A 145 -14.38 18.58 -1.15
N GLY A 146 -13.39 19.43 -1.33
CA GLY A 146 -13.61 20.74 -1.90
C GLY A 146 -14.26 20.57 -3.29
N GLY A 147 -15.26 21.41 -3.57
CA GLY A 147 -16.04 21.35 -4.79
C GLY A 147 -15.24 21.80 -6.01
N GLY A 148 -14.45 20.90 -6.59
CA GLY A 148 -13.76 21.22 -7.83
C GLY A 148 -14.71 21.25 -9.04
N ALA A 149 -14.43 22.12 -10.01
CA ALA A 149 -15.29 22.39 -11.16
C ALA A 149 -14.47 22.77 -12.41
N TYR A 150 -14.89 22.28 -13.58
CA TYR A 150 -14.38 22.83 -14.85
C TYR A 150 -14.87 24.26 -15.02
N LEU A 151 -13.94 25.11 -15.41
CA LEU A 151 -14.23 26.49 -15.73
C LEU A 151 -14.33 26.68 -17.24
N GLU A 152 -13.46 26.02 -17.99
CA GLU A 152 -13.35 26.17 -19.44
C GLU A 152 -12.70 24.91 -20.07
N ILE A 153 -13.08 24.58 -21.30
CA ILE A 153 -12.39 23.62 -22.16
C ILE A 153 -12.06 24.37 -23.46
N PRO A 154 -10.91 25.06 -23.54
CA PRO A 154 -10.61 25.93 -24.67
C PRO A 154 -10.44 25.16 -25.99
N ASN A 155 -9.95 23.92 -25.92
CA ASN A 155 -9.67 23.06 -27.06
C ASN A 155 -9.54 21.58 -26.62
N ASP A 156 -9.29 20.68 -27.59
CA ASP A 156 -9.17 19.23 -27.36
C ASP A 156 -7.87 18.80 -26.65
N HIS A 157 -7.00 19.74 -26.27
CA HIS A 157 -5.71 19.46 -25.63
C HIS A 157 -5.43 20.30 -24.40
N SER A 158 -6.44 21.02 -23.90
CA SER A 158 -6.33 21.82 -22.70
C SER A 158 -7.69 22.02 -22.00
N MET A 159 -7.62 22.25 -20.69
CA MET A 159 -8.78 22.59 -19.88
C MET A 159 -8.36 23.52 -18.74
N VAL A 160 -9.32 24.28 -18.21
CA VAL A 160 -9.15 25.08 -17.00
C VAL A 160 -10.03 24.51 -15.90
N TYR A 161 -9.40 24.18 -14.78
CA TYR A 161 -10.02 23.54 -13.64
C TYR A 161 -9.79 24.35 -12.37
N LYS A 162 -10.82 24.41 -11.52
CA LYS A 162 -10.72 24.90 -10.15
C LYS A 162 -10.77 23.74 -9.18
N GLU A 163 -9.85 23.72 -8.21
CA GLU A 163 -9.89 22.80 -7.08
C GLU A 163 -10.05 23.57 -5.77
N ASP A 164 -10.87 23.05 -4.86
CA ASP A 164 -10.94 23.52 -3.47
C ASP A 164 -10.27 22.47 -2.57
N TYR A 165 -9.58 22.92 -1.54
CA TYR A 165 -8.97 22.07 -0.52
C TYR A 165 -9.53 22.42 0.85
N ASP A 166 -10.20 21.46 1.49
CA ASP A 166 -10.72 21.68 2.82
C ASP A 166 -9.63 21.40 3.87
N PHE A 167 -9.08 22.47 4.43
CA PHE A 167 -8.13 22.36 5.52
C PHE A 167 -8.83 22.17 6.87
N PRO A 168 -8.20 21.46 7.82
CA PRO A 168 -8.75 21.30 9.15
C PRO A 168 -8.76 22.63 9.92
N SER A 169 -9.87 22.92 10.59
CA SER A 169 -10.00 24.09 11.47
C SER A 169 -8.86 24.13 12.52
N PRO A 170 -8.25 25.30 12.79
CA PRO A 170 -8.65 26.65 12.38
C PRO A 170 -8.00 27.15 11.08
N LEU A 171 -7.41 26.27 10.26
CA LEU A 171 -6.77 26.70 9.01
C LEU A 171 -7.83 27.09 7.97
N THR A 172 -7.63 28.24 7.34
CA THR A 172 -8.48 28.69 6.23
C THR A 172 -8.42 27.68 5.07
N HIS A 173 -9.52 27.49 4.36
CA HIS A 173 -9.56 26.66 3.16
C HIS A 173 -8.68 27.24 2.04
N ARG A 174 -8.30 26.40 1.08
CA ARG A 174 -7.51 26.80 -0.09
C ARG A 174 -8.26 26.53 -1.37
N GLU A 175 -7.92 27.25 -2.43
CA GLU A 175 -8.37 26.92 -3.77
C GLU A 175 -7.22 27.11 -4.77
N THR A 176 -7.18 26.31 -5.84
CA THR A 176 -6.30 26.51 -6.99
C THR A 176 -7.13 26.72 -8.24
N ILE A 177 -6.58 27.45 -9.20
CA ILE A 177 -7.06 27.46 -10.59
C ILE A 177 -5.90 27.03 -11.45
N VAL A 178 -6.12 26.04 -12.31
CA VAL A 178 -5.06 25.40 -13.06
C VAL A 178 -5.50 25.22 -14.50
N LYS A 179 -4.66 25.68 -15.43
CA LYS A 179 -4.72 25.30 -16.84
C LYS A 179 -3.94 24.01 -17.00
N ILE A 180 -4.63 22.96 -17.41
CA ILE A 180 -4.07 21.66 -17.71
C ILE A 180 -3.91 21.60 -19.22
N VAL A 181 -2.71 21.26 -19.70
CA VAL A 181 -2.39 21.13 -21.12
C VAL A 181 -1.75 19.77 -21.32
N TRP A 182 -2.15 19.03 -22.34
CA TRP A 182 -1.49 17.77 -22.69
C TRP A 182 -0.92 17.79 -24.10
N LYS A 183 0.19 17.08 -24.28
CA LYS A 183 0.88 16.97 -25.55
C LYS A 183 1.43 15.57 -25.75
N ARG A 184 1.10 14.98 -26.89
CA ARG A 184 1.73 13.74 -27.33
C ARG A 184 3.17 14.04 -27.74
N LEU A 185 4.13 13.41 -27.05
CA LEU A 185 5.56 13.58 -27.33
C LEU A 185 6.08 12.52 -28.30
N SER A 186 5.48 11.33 -28.29
CA SER A 186 5.77 10.23 -29.22
C SER A 186 4.57 9.30 -29.35
N GLU A 187 4.68 8.25 -30.15
CA GLU A 187 3.67 7.19 -30.24
C GLU A 187 3.40 6.49 -28.89
N LYS A 188 4.36 6.55 -27.96
CA LYS A 188 4.29 5.86 -26.67
C LYS A 188 4.25 6.79 -25.48
N SER A 189 4.29 8.11 -25.68
CA SER A 189 4.39 9.04 -24.56
C SER A 189 3.55 10.29 -24.71
N ILE A 190 2.92 10.67 -23.60
CA ILE A 190 2.09 11.86 -23.45
C ILE A 190 2.57 12.61 -22.22
N MET A 191 2.72 13.92 -22.36
CA MET A 191 2.95 14.85 -21.27
C MET A 191 1.63 15.50 -20.87
N VAL A 192 1.37 15.59 -19.57
CA VAL A 192 0.28 16.40 -18.99
C VAL A 192 0.91 17.45 -18.09
N ALA A 193 0.73 18.72 -18.40
CA ALA A 193 1.27 19.85 -17.66
C ALA A 193 0.16 20.60 -16.92
N TYR A 194 0.45 21.01 -15.68
CA TYR A 194 -0.42 21.79 -14.81
C TYR A 194 0.24 23.16 -14.62
N HIS A 195 -0.45 24.20 -15.08
CA HIS A 195 -0.01 25.59 -14.97
C HIS A 195 -0.99 26.40 -14.13
N PRO A 196 -0.57 27.06 -13.04
CA PRO A 196 -1.49 27.79 -12.20
C PRO A 196 -1.92 29.10 -12.85
N LEU A 197 -3.20 29.41 -12.71
CA LEU A 197 -3.77 30.68 -13.08
C LEU A 197 -4.01 31.53 -11.83
N THR A 198 -3.56 32.77 -11.86
CA THR A 198 -3.76 33.71 -10.74
C THR A 198 -5.20 34.19 -10.65
N THR A 199 -5.92 34.25 -11.77
CA THR A 199 -7.31 34.72 -11.86
C THR A 199 -8.09 33.98 -12.94
N HIS A 200 -9.42 33.96 -12.83
CA HIS A 200 -10.32 33.47 -13.87
C HIS A 200 -11.65 34.24 -13.81
N PRO A 201 -12.29 34.63 -14.93
CA PRO A 201 -13.52 35.43 -14.92
C PRO A 201 -14.68 34.80 -14.13
N LEU A 202 -14.80 33.47 -14.14
CA LEU A 202 -15.83 32.73 -13.40
C LEU A 202 -15.54 32.53 -11.91
N VAL A 203 -14.34 32.89 -11.43
CA VAL A 203 -13.92 32.66 -10.05
C VAL A 203 -13.50 33.99 -9.44
N ALA A 204 -14.38 34.56 -8.62
CA ALA A 204 -14.07 35.77 -7.89
C ALA A 204 -12.83 35.58 -7.00
N ASN A 205 -11.97 36.59 -6.96
CA ASN A 205 -10.90 36.65 -5.96
C ASN A 205 -11.55 36.81 -4.59
N LYS A 206 -11.52 35.74 -3.80
CA LYS A 206 -11.98 35.77 -2.41
C LYS A 206 -10.96 36.55 -1.57
N ASP A 207 -11.45 37.29 -0.57
CA ASP A 207 -10.59 37.85 0.47
C ASP A 207 -9.86 36.67 1.14
N GLY A 208 -8.53 36.79 1.30
CA GLY A 208 -7.66 35.77 1.89
C GLY A 208 -8.05 35.36 3.32
N LYS A 209 -9.01 36.07 3.94
CA LYS A 209 -9.65 35.68 5.20
C LYS A 209 -10.59 34.48 5.08
N THR A 210 -11.20 34.27 3.91
CA THR A 210 -12.24 33.22 3.69
C THR A 210 -11.70 32.00 2.94
N THR A 211 -10.85 32.21 1.94
CA THR A 211 -10.16 31.15 1.19
C THR A 211 -8.88 31.76 0.65
N ILE A 212 -7.76 31.03 0.74
CA ILE A 212 -6.49 31.50 0.18
C ILE A 212 -6.25 30.83 -1.16
N ARG A 213 -5.90 31.64 -2.18
CA ARG A 213 -5.51 31.16 -3.50
C ARG A 213 -4.12 30.52 -3.43
N ALA A 214 -4.07 29.23 -3.66
CA ALA A 214 -2.86 28.44 -3.79
C ALA A 214 -2.41 28.37 -5.26
N THR A 215 -1.14 28.02 -5.49
CA THR A 215 -0.59 27.74 -6.81
C THR A 215 -0.23 26.26 -6.92
N LEU A 216 -0.56 25.65 -8.06
CA LEU A 216 -0.19 24.28 -8.40
C LEU A 216 0.50 24.29 -9.76
N HIS A 217 1.79 23.98 -9.76
CA HIS A 217 2.56 23.64 -10.94
C HIS A 217 2.79 22.14 -10.96
N GLY A 218 2.75 21.52 -12.13
CA GLY A 218 3.03 20.10 -12.22
C GLY A 218 3.26 19.62 -13.64
N ALA A 219 3.85 18.43 -13.73
CA ALA A 219 4.11 17.73 -14.97
C ALA A 219 3.93 16.24 -14.72
N MET A 220 3.31 15.55 -15.67
CA MET A 220 3.25 14.10 -15.68
C MET A 220 3.68 13.58 -17.04
N LEU A 221 4.75 12.81 -17.07
CA LEU A 221 5.19 12.07 -18.25
C LEU A 221 4.66 10.64 -18.16
N VAL A 222 3.75 10.31 -19.07
CA VAL A 222 3.13 9.00 -19.18
C VAL A 222 3.75 8.26 -20.36
N THR A 223 4.32 7.08 -20.13
CA THR A 223 5.05 6.32 -21.15
C THR A 223 4.60 4.86 -21.18
N GLN A 224 4.17 4.38 -22.34
CA GLN A 224 3.85 2.98 -22.56
C GLN A 224 5.13 2.13 -22.46
N ILE A 225 5.12 1.15 -21.55
CA ILE A 225 6.22 0.18 -21.43
C ILE A 225 5.96 -1.00 -22.38
N ASP A 226 4.77 -1.58 -22.30
CA ASP A 226 4.31 -2.73 -23.08
C ASP A 226 2.82 -2.64 -23.38
N ASN A 227 2.23 -3.64 -24.06
CA ASN A 227 0.83 -3.62 -24.51
C ASN A 227 -0.23 -3.60 -23.40
N GLY A 228 0.14 -3.65 -22.12
CA GLY A 228 -0.80 -3.58 -20.99
C GLY A 228 -0.31 -2.75 -19.82
N THR A 229 0.89 -2.17 -19.87
CA THR A 229 1.51 -1.48 -18.76
C THR A 229 2.09 -0.15 -19.19
N THR A 230 1.78 0.87 -18.40
CA THR A 230 2.22 2.24 -18.59
C THR A 230 2.95 2.71 -17.34
N GLU A 231 4.04 3.44 -17.53
CA GLU A 231 4.72 4.17 -16.47
C GLU A 231 4.22 5.62 -16.42
N ALA A 232 3.98 6.12 -15.22
CA ALA A 232 3.71 7.53 -14.95
C ALA A 232 4.80 8.10 -14.05
N ASN A 233 5.48 9.13 -14.54
CA ASN A 233 6.40 9.97 -13.78
C ASN A 233 5.70 11.28 -13.51
N SER A 234 5.49 11.64 -12.25
CA SER A 234 4.78 12.85 -11.87
C SER A 234 5.65 13.75 -11.00
N ASP A 235 5.68 15.05 -11.32
CA ASP A 235 6.29 16.08 -10.51
C ASP A 235 5.27 17.18 -10.23
N PHE A 236 5.15 17.55 -8.96
CA PHE A 236 4.26 18.62 -8.52
C PHE A 236 4.99 19.57 -7.60
N HIS A 237 4.67 20.85 -7.76
CA HIS A 237 4.99 21.94 -6.86
C HIS A 237 3.67 22.64 -6.49
N ILE A 238 3.30 22.54 -5.23
CA ILE A 238 2.16 23.26 -4.68
C ILE A 238 2.63 24.28 -3.66
N ASN A 239 2.09 25.49 -3.73
CA ASN A 239 2.20 26.48 -2.67
C ASN A 239 0.80 26.81 -2.18
N PHE A 240 0.45 26.34 -0.98
CA PHE A 240 -0.86 26.60 -0.40
C PHE A 240 -1.04 28.04 0.10
N GLY A 241 0.01 28.86 0.13
CA GLY A 241 -0.03 30.20 0.69
C GLY A 241 -0.09 30.21 2.23
N GLY A 242 0.65 31.16 2.80
CA GLY A 242 0.83 31.30 4.25
C GLY A 242 1.72 30.22 4.85
N ASN A 243 1.90 30.26 6.17
CA ASN A 243 2.78 29.34 6.89
C ASN A 243 2.00 28.13 7.42
N LEU A 244 2.25 26.95 6.85
CA LEU A 244 1.62 25.71 7.30
C LEU A 244 2.44 25.05 8.43
N PRO A 245 1.80 24.71 9.57
CA PRO A 245 2.46 23.98 10.64
C PRO A 245 2.96 22.61 10.18
N ARG A 246 4.15 22.20 10.63
CA ARG A 246 4.73 20.87 10.31
C ARG A 246 3.78 19.68 10.57
N PRO A 247 2.97 19.65 11.65
CA PRO A 247 2.02 18.55 11.86
C PRO A 247 0.95 18.45 10.77
N VAL A 248 0.55 19.58 10.16
CA VAL A 248 -0.44 19.63 9.08
C VAL A 248 0.20 19.09 7.79
N ILE A 249 1.43 19.51 7.50
CA ILE A 249 2.18 18.97 6.37
C ILE A 249 2.32 17.45 6.48
N ASN A 250 2.85 16.96 7.60
CA ASN A 250 3.15 15.55 7.79
C ASN A 250 1.91 14.66 7.97
N GLY A 251 0.87 15.17 8.64
CA GLY A 251 -0.31 14.39 9.02
C GLY A 251 -1.48 14.49 8.04
N PHE A 252 -1.53 15.56 7.22
CA PHE A 252 -2.65 15.83 6.33
C PHE A 252 -2.21 15.94 4.86
N ILE A 253 -1.23 16.80 4.57
CA ILE A 253 -0.85 17.08 3.18
C ILE A 253 -0.11 15.90 2.52
N ILE A 254 1.00 15.45 3.11
CA ILE A 254 1.81 14.40 2.48
C ILE A 254 1.04 13.08 2.29
N PRO A 255 0.26 12.60 3.28
CA PRO A 255 -0.56 11.40 3.08
C PRO A 255 -1.55 11.52 1.91
N ASN A 256 -2.08 12.72 1.65
CA ASN A 256 -2.97 12.96 0.51
C ASN A 256 -2.22 12.91 -0.82
N PHE A 257 -0.99 13.43 -0.91
CA PHE A 257 -0.17 13.28 -2.12
C PHE A 257 0.12 11.81 -2.47
N ASN A 258 0.50 11.01 -1.48
CA ASN A 258 0.74 9.58 -1.71
C ASN A 258 -0.55 8.81 -2.10
N ARG A 259 -1.71 9.28 -1.61
CA ARG A 259 -3.00 8.70 -1.99
C ARG A 259 -3.34 8.89 -3.46
N ILE A 260 -2.87 9.96 -4.12
CA ILE A 260 -3.14 10.22 -5.54
C ILE A 260 -2.66 9.06 -6.41
N ALA A 261 -1.38 8.71 -6.33
CA ALA A 261 -0.81 7.57 -7.06
C ALA A 261 -1.56 6.27 -6.73
N SER A 262 -1.88 6.06 -5.46
CA SER A 262 -2.63 4.89 -5.00
C SER A 262 -4.03 4.81 -5.65
N HIS A 263 -4.74 5.93 -5.79
CA HIS A 263 -6.05 5.96 -6.43
C HIS A 263 -5.97 5.61 -7.92
N HIS A 264 -4.97 6.14 -8.65
CA HIS A 264 -4.76 5.77 -10.05
C HIS A 264 -4.49 4.26 -10.21
N GLN A 265 -3.61 3.72 -9.38
CA GLN A 265 -3.28 2.29 -9.42
C GLN A 265 -4.50 1.41 -9.09
N SER A 266 -5.27 1.79 -8.07
CA SER A 266 -6.49 1.07 -7.70
C SER A 266 -7.55 1.13 -8.80
N PHE A 267 -7.72 2.30 -9.43
CA PHE A 267 -8.66 2.49 -10.52
C PHE A 267 -8.35 1.53 -11.68
N PHE A 268 -7.12 1.55 -12.18
CA PHE A 268 -6.73 0.67 -13.28
C PHE A 268 -6.78 -0.81 -12.90
N ALA A 269 -6.48 -1.17 -11.65
CA ALA A 269 -6.66 -2.54 -11.15
C ALA A 269 -8.15 -2.96 -11.16
N TYR A 270 -9.06 -2.06 -10.79
CA TYR A 270 -10.50 -2.34 -10.81
C TYR A 270 -11.08 -2.44 -12.22
N SER A 271 -10.49 -1.73 -13.19
CA SER A 271 -10.93 -1.73 -14.59
C SER A 271 -10.57 -3.02 -15.34
N LEU A 272 -9.72 -3.88 -14.78
CA LEU A 272 -9.30 -5.12 -15.44
C LEU A 272 -10.45 -6.12 -15.55
N GLY A 273 -10.62 -6.69 -16.75
CA GLY A 273 -11.49 -7.84 -16.98
C GLY A 273 -10.90 -9.13 -16.41
N LEU A 274 -11.76 -10.08 -16.05
CA LEU A 274 -11.35 -11.35 -15.43
C LEU A 274 -10.38 -12.15 -16.33
N GLU A 275 -10.60 -12.13 -17.64
CA GLU A 275 -9.79 -12.84 -18.64
C GLU A 275 -8.41 -12.21 -18.85
N ALA A 276 -8.24 -10.95 -18.45
CA ALA A 276 -7.00 -10.21 -18.63
C ALA A 276 -6.10 -10.25 -17.38
N LEU A 277 -6.54 -10.88 -16.29
CA LEU A 277 -5.78 -10.96 -15.05
C LEU A 277 -4.58 -11.90 -15.18
N SER A 278 -3.39 -11.32 -15.03
CA SER A 278 -2.14 -12.05 -14.87
C SER A 278 -1.80 -12.30 -13.39
N GLU A 279 -0.75 -13.09 -13.13
CA GLU A 279 -0.19 -13.24 -11.79
C GLU A 279 0.20 -11.90 -11.15
N ALA A 280 0.80 -11.00 -11.93
CA ALA A 280 1.17 -9.66 -11.46
C ALA A 280 -0.07 -8.84 -11.08
N ASP A 281 -1.16 -8.99 -11.82
CA ASP A 281 -2.44 -8.33 -11.52
C ASP A 281 -3.06 -8.90 -10.23
N GLY A 282 -2.92 -10.21 -10.00
CA GLY A 282 -3.32 -10.86 -8.75
C GLY A 282 -2.67 -10.25 -7.52
N LYS A 283 -1.35 -10.03 -7.57
CA LYS A 283 -0.61 -9.33 -6.52
C LYS A 283 -1.19 -7.93 -6.27
N LEU A 284 -1.33 -7.12 -7.32
CA LEU A 284 -1.87 -5.76 -7.23
C LEU A 284 -3.29 -5.75 -6.64
N LEU A 285 -4.16 -6.68 -7.08
CA LEU A 285 -5.51 -6.83 -6.53
C LEU A 285 -5.49 -7.19 -5.03
N GLY A 286 -4.54 -8.02 -4.58
CA GLY A 286 -4.37 -8.37 -3.17
C GLY A 286 -4.00 -7.15 -2.33
N GLU A 287 -3.08 -6.32 -2.81
CA GLU A 287 -2.71 -5.07 -2.15
C GLU A 287 -3.88 -4.08 -2.11
N VAL A 288 -4.60 -3.92 -3.23
CA VAL A 288 -5.78 -3.06 -3.36
C VAL A 288 -6.91 -3.51 -2.43
N PHE A 289 -7.17 -4.82 -2.36
CA PHE A 289 -8.14 -5.42 -1.43
C PHE A 289 -7.81 -5.12 0.03
N VAL A 290 -6.55 -5.35 0.43
CA VAL A 290 -6.07 -5.04 1.77
C VAL A 290 -6.18 -3.56 2.07
N ASN A 291 -5.83 -2.69 1.12
CA ASN A 291 -5.97 -1.25 1.27
C ASN A 291 -7.45 -0.86 1.48
N GLN A 292 -8.38 -1.42 0.71
CA GLN A 292 -9.81 -1.15 0.85
C GLN A 292 -10.32 -1.51 2.25
N ILE A 293 -9.97 -2.69 2.75
CA ILE A 293 -10.31 -3.11 4.12
C ILE A 293 -9.73 -2.14 5.17
N LYS A 294 -8.47 -1.71 5.01
CA LYS A 294 -7.84 -0.74 5.92
C LYS A 294 -8.59 0.59 5.91
N GLN A 295 -8.94 1.11 4.74
CA GLN A 295 -9.64 2.38 4.62
C GLN A 295 -11.05 2.28 5.24
N ALA A 296 -11.79 1.22 4.94
CA ALA A 296 -13.11 1.00 5.51
C ALA A 296 -13.08 0.92 7.04
N ARG A 297 -12.13 0.17 7.62
CA ARG A 297 -11.91 0.08 9.08
C ARG A 297 -11.61 1.41 9.77
N LYS A 298 -11.03 2.39 9.05
CA LYS A 298 -10.75 3.74 9.60
C LYS A 298 -12.00 4.61 9.69
N ARG A 299 -13.10 4.25 9.04
CA ARG A 299 -14.35 5.04 9.01
C ARG A 299 -15.13 4.98 10.33
N GLY A 300 -14.71 4.16 11.29
CA GLY A 300 -15.40 4.04 12.57
C GLY A 300 -14.49 3.64 13.72
N GLY A 301 -15.07 3.66 14.93
CA GLY A 301 -14.36 3.26 16.14
C GLY A 301 -14.04 1.76 16.18
N TRP A 302 -13.18 1.36 17.14
CA TRP A 302 -12.68 0.00 17.26
C TRP A 302 -13.76 -1.10 17.28
N LYS A 303 -14.92 -0.81 17.89
CA LYS A 303 -16.07 -1.75 17.97
C LYS A 303 -16.65 -2.12 16.61
N LYS A 304 -16.54 -1.23 15.61
CA LYS A 304 -17.07 -1.42 14.26
C LYS A 304 -16.05 -1.97 13.26
N ARG A 305 -14.80 -2.21 13.67
CA ARG A 305 -13.73 -2.61 12.72
C ARG A 305 -14.00 -3.94 12.01
N ALA A 306 -14.70 -4.88 12.64
CA ALA A 306 -15.07 -6.14 12.01
C ALA A 306 -16.11 -5.92 10.90
N GLU A 307 -17.22 -5.27 11.24
CA GLU A 307 -18.28 -4.84 10.31
C GLU A 307 -17.71 -4.01 9.15
N LEU A 308 -16.92 -2.98 9.46
CA LEU A 308 -16.24 -2.15 8.48
C LEU A 308 -15.20 -2.89 7.64
N GLY A 309 -14.62 -3.98 8.16
CA GLY A 309 -13.77 -4.86 7.38
C GLY A 309 -14.54 -5.54 6.26
N GLN A 310 -15.70 -6.12 6.58
CA GLN A 310 -16.60 -6.74 5.60
C GLN A 310 -17.16 -5.72 4.61
N VAL A 311 -17.43 -4.48 5.05
CA VAL A 311 -17.76 -3.36 4.15
C VAL A 311 -16.66 -3.14 3.10
N GLY A 312 -15.40 -3.12 3.53
CA GLY A 312 -14.29 -2.98 2.58
C GLY A 312 -14.16 -4.14 1.60
N VAL A 313 -14.50 -5.37 2.02
CA VAL A 313 -14.56 -6.54 1.12
C VAL A 313 -15.64 -6.36 0.07
N ASP A 314 -16.85 -5.99 0.50
CA ASP A 314 -17.97 -5.79 -0.41
C ASP A 314 -17.66 -4.69 -1.42
N GLU A 315 -17.14 -3.55 -0.98
CA GLU A 315 -16.70 -2.48 -1.87
C GLU A 315 -15.70 -2.98 -2.91
N PHE A 316 -14.64 -3.69 -2.49
CA PHE A 316 -13.66 -4.26 -3.43
C PHE A 316 -14.32 -5.16 -4.48
N LEU A 317 -15.20 -6.07 -4.04
CA LEU A 317 -15.90 -7.01 -4.92
C LEU A 317 -16.84 -6.31 -5.90
N TYR A 318 -17.51 -5.24 -5.47
CA TYR A 318 -18.45 -4.51 -6.31
C TYR A 318 -17.77 -3.53 -7.27
N ILE A 319 -16.64 -2.92 -6.90
CA ILE A 319 -15.98 -1.91 -7.73
C ILE A 319 -15.14 -2.58 -8.84
N SER A 320 -14.50 -3.71 -8.55
CA SER A 320 -13.69 -4.44 -9.54
C SER A 320 -14.56 -5.11 -10.61
N VAL A 321 -14.28 -4.81 -11.87
CA VAL A 321 -14.90 -5.46 -13.04
C VAL A 321 -14.68 -6.98 -13.00
N ALA A 322 -13.43 -7.41 -12.81
CA ALA A 322 -13.09 -8.83 -12.69
C ALA A 322 -13.84 -9.51 -11.55
N MET A 323 -13.86 -8.91 -10.35
CA MET A 323 -14.47 -9.56 -9.19
C MET A 323 -15.99 -9.65 -9.30
N ARG A 324 -16.68 -8.67 -9.89
CA ARG A 324 -18.12 -8.77 -10.18
C ARG A 324 -18.42 -9.98 -11.05
N LYS A 325 -17.67 -10.14 -12.15
CA LYS A 325 -17.82 -11.29 -13.04
C LYS A 325 -17.50 -12.60 -12.31
N PHE A 326 -16.43 -12.59 -11.53
CA PHE A 326 -15.97 -13.74 -10.77
C PHE A 326 -17.00 -14.21 -9.72
N LEU A 327 -17.68 -13.29 -9.04
CA LEU A 327 -18.72 -13.63 -8.07
C LEU A 327 -19.92 -14.35 -8.70
N HIS A 328 -20.21 -14.13 -9.99
CA HIS A 328 -21.24 -14.90 -10.69
C HIS A 328 -20.82 -16.35 -10.96
N LEU A 329 -19.52 -16.62 -11.03
CA LEU A 329 -18.96 -17.97 -11.22
C LEU A 329 -18.80 -18.70 -9.89
N CYS A 330 -18.32 -17.99 -8.86
CA CYS A 330 -17.99 -18.55 -7.55
C CYS A 330 -18.67 -17.78 -6.42
N LEU A 331 -19.93 -18.12 -6.14
CA LEU A 331 -20.75 -17.43 -5.12
C LEU A 331 -20.14 -17.49 -3.71
N TRP A 332 -19.45 -18.58 -3.39
CA TRP A 332 -18.81 -18.82 -2.09
C TRP A 332 -17.62 -17.89 -1.81
N PHE A 333 -17.05 -17.25 -2.84
CA PHE A 333 -15.84 -16.42 -2.72
C PHE A 333 -16.05 -15.21 -1.81
N ARG A 334 -17.25 -14.62 -1.83
CA ARG A 334 -17.60 -13.52 -0.92
C ARG A 334 -17.52 -13.96 0.55
N ALA A 335 -18.04 -15.14 0.88
CA ALA A 335 -18.01 -15.69 2.22
C ALA A 335 -16.57 -15.97 2.68
N LEU A 336 -15.71 -16.48 1.78
CA LEU A 336 -14.27 -16.66 2.02
C LEU A 336 -13.61 -15.33 2.42
N LEU A 337 -13.72 -14.30 1.57
CA LEU A 337 -13.08 -13.01 1.80
C LEU A 337 -13.62 -12.28 3.04
N HIS A 338 -14.92 -12.42 3.33
CA HIS A 338 -15.54 -11.89 4.55
C HIS A 338 -14.87 -12.48 5.79
N GLU A 339 -14.72 -13.80 5.86
CA GLU A 339 -14.12 -14.46 7.02
C GLU A 339 -12.61 -14.16 7.12
N ILE A 340 -11.89 -14.11 5.99
CA ILE A 340 -10.49 -13.67 5.95
C ILE A 340 -10.35 -12.24 6.49
N SER A 341 -11.28 -11.33 6.15
CA SER A 341 -11.28 -9.96 6.65
C SER A 341 -11.50 -9.86 8.16
N LEU A 342 -11.97 -10.91 8.85
CA LEU A 342 -12.04 -10.92 10.30
C LEU A 342 -10.67 -11.22 10.94
N ASN A 343 -9.77 -11.90 10.22
CA ASN A 343 -8.45 -12.35 10.67
C ASN A 343 -8.51 -13.02 12.06
N ARG A 344 -9.47 -13.95 12.24
CA ARG A 344 -9.72 -14.65 13.50
C ARG A 344 -9.17 -16.06 13.44
N VAL A 345 -8.33 -16.40 14.40
CA VAL A 345 -7.80 -17.75 14.58
C VAL A 345 -8.88 -18.64 15.17
N LYS A 346 -9.26 -19.68 14.42
CA LYS A 346 -10.12 -20.74 14.91
C LYS A 346 -9.65 -22.05 14.29
N GLY A 347 -9.62 -23.11 15.07
CA GLY A 347 -9.45 -24.46 14.53
C GLY A 347 -10.53 -24.70 13.48
N ALA A 348 -10.11 -25.06 12.27
CA ALA A 348 -10.99 -25.35 11.16
C ALA A 348 -10.73 -26.77 10.67
N PRO A 349 -11.77 -27.55 10.37
CA PRO A 349 -11.59 -28.82 9.68
C PRO A 349 -11.05 -28.56 8.27
N THR A 350 -10.21 -29.48 7.78
CA THR A 350 -9.79 -29.52 6.38
C THR A 350 -10.99 -29.69 5.46
N VAL A 351 -11.02 -28.96 4.35
CA VAL A 351 -12.12 -29.02 3.38
C VAL A 351 -11.69 -29.93 2.23
N THR A 352 -12.40 -31.05 2.07
CA THR A 352 -12.18 -32.03 1.00
C THR A 352 -13.22 -31.93 -0.12
N THR A 353 -14.11 -30.93 -0.08
CA THR A 353 -15.12 -30.68 -1.10
C THR A 353 -14.44 -30.26 -2.41
N ALA A 354 -14.92 -30.77 -3.56
CA ALA A 354 -14.44 -30.35 -4.88
C ALA A 354 -14.83 -28.88 -5.17
N LEU A 355 -14.09 -28.21 -6.05
CA LEU A 355 -14.33 -26.79 -6.38
C LEU A 355 -15.76 -26.51 -6.85
N SER A 356 -16.33 -27.41 -7.65
CA SER A 356 -17.69 -27.31 -8.19
C SER A 356 -18.80 -27.41 -7.14
N ASP A 357 -18.52 -28.04 -5.99
CA ASP A 357 -19.49 -28.30 -4.92
C ASP A 357 -19.31 -27.36 -3.72
N LEU A 358 -18.35 -26.43 -3.77
CA LEU A 358 -18.07 -25.50 -2.68
C LEU A 358 -19.26 -24.59 -2.37
N LYS A 359 -19.59 -24.53 -1.07
CA LYS A 359 -20.62 -23.64 -0.52
C LYS A 359 -20.01 -22.66 0.49
N ASP A 360 -20.79 -21.67 0.90
CA ASP A 360 -20.36 -20.65 1.86
C ASP A 360 -19.79 -21.24 3.15
N HIS A 361 -20.36 -22.33 3.66
CA HIS A 361 -19.86 -23.01 4.86
C HIS A 361 -18.42 -23.54 4.66
N ASP A 362 -18.13 -24.11 3.50
CA ASP A 362 -16.83 -24.67 3.18
C ASP A 362 -15.81 -23.54 2.97
N ALA A 363 -16.20 -22.48 2.26
CA ALA A 363 -15.42 -21.26 2.12
C ALA A 363 -15.06 -20.61 3.46
N ILE A 364 -15.99 -20.57 4.41
CA ILE A 364 -15.72 -20.07 5.78
C ILE A 364 -14.70 -20.96 6.50
N ASN A 365 -14.74 -22.28 6.31
CA ASN A 365 -13.77 -23.18 6.91
C ASN A 365 -12.38 -23.04 6.26
N LEU A 366 -12.33 -22.86 4.94
CA LEU A 366 -11.10 -22.53 4.21
C LEU A 366 -10.44 -21.26 4.77
N ALA A 367 -11.21 -20.17 4.97
CA ALA A 367 -10.70 -18.91 5.54
C ALA A 367 -10.12 -19.07 6.95
N LYS A 368 -10.78 -19.85 7.81
CA LYS A 368 -10.31 -20.12 9.18
C LYS A 368 -9.04 -20.98 9.17
N GLY A 369 -8.98 -21.95 8.25
CA GLY A 369 -7.79 -22.75 7.99
C GLY A 369 -6.60 -21.86 7.61
N LEU A 370 -6.79 -20.97 6.64
CA LEU A 370 -5.77 -19.99 6.23
C LEU A 370 -5.29 -19.15 7.41
N SER A 371 -6.20 -18.59 8.21
CA SER A 371 -5.83 -17.77 9.37
C SER A 371 -4.96 -18.53 10.38
N THR A 372 -5.19 -19.83 10.55
CA THR A 372 -4.38 -20.68 11.43
C THR A 372 -3.01 -20.95 10.82
N ILE A 373 -2.95 -21.34 9.56
CA ILE A 373 -1.70 -21.64 8.84
C ILE A 373 -0.80 -20.42 8.79
N VAL A 374 -1.35 -19.26 8.42
CA VAL A 374 -0.61 -17.99 8.36
C VAL A 374 0.06 -17.66 9.68
N LEU A 375 -0.54 -17.95 10.83
CA LEU A 375 0.09 -17.68 12.12
C LEU A 375 1.24 -18.61 12.47
N THR A 376 1.20 -19.85 11.96
CA THR A 376 2.24 -20.85 12.20
C THR A 376 3.36 -20.81 11.18
N SER A 377 3.17 -20.09 10.07
CA SER A 377 4.16 -19.96 9.00
C SER A 377 5.12 -18.79 9.21
N ALA A 378 6.37 -18.98 8.78
CA ALA A 378 7.38 -17.91 8.77
C ALA A 378 7.14 -16.92 7.61
N GLU A 379 6.73 -17.44 6.45
CA GLU A 379 6.58 -16.71 5.19
C GLU A 379 5.17 -16.90 4.62
N ALA A 380 4.68 -15.88 3.90
CA ALA A 380 3.33 -15.86 3.34
C ALA A 380 3.17 -16.91 2.23
N GLU A 381 4.18 -17.06 1.36
CA GLU A 381 4.15 -18.04 0.27
C GLU A 381 4.03 -19.47 0.81
N SER A 382 4.86 -19.84 1.79
CA SER A 382 4.76 -21.15 2.44
C SER A 382 3.42 -21.39 3.13
N ALA A 383 2.77 -20.33 3.63
CA ALA A 383 1.43 -20.44 4.20
C ALA A 383 0.37 -20.75 3.13
N ILE A 384 0.46 -20.11 1.97
CA ILE A 384 -0.44 -20.39 0.84
C ILE A 384 -0.18 -21.77 0.28
N ASP A 385 1.08 -22.19 0.12
CA ASP A 385 1.43 -23.55 -0.30
C ASP A 385 0.80 -24.62 0.58
N HIS A 386 0.95 -24.44 1.90
CA HIS A 386 0.38 -25.38 2.86
C HIS A 386 -1.16 -25.34 2.83
N TRP A 387 -1.76 -24.16 2.69
CA TRP A 387 -3.21 -24.01 2.62
C TRP A 387 -3.78 -24.68 1.36
N SER A 388 -3.17 -24.50 0.21
CA SER A 388 -3.62 -25.10 -1.05
C SER A 388 -3.38 -26.60 -1.08
N ALA A 389 -2.23 -27.10 -0.60
CA ALA A 389 -1.96 -28.53 -0.50
C ALA A 389 -2.91 -29.29 0.44
N GLN A 390 -3.49 -28.61 1.43
CA GLN A 390 -4.49 -29.21 2.33
C GLN A 390 -5.89 -29.29 1.73
N ASN A 391 -6.21 -28.49 0.72
CA ASN A 391 -7.59 -28.35 0.22
C ASN A 391 -7.61 -28.49 -1.30
N VAL A 392 -8.08 -29.64 -1.80
CA VAL A 392 -8.15 -29.97 -3.24
C VAL A 392 -8.83 -28.87 -4.06
N ALA A 393 -9.90 -28.29 -3.51
CA ALA A 393 -10.64 -27.19 -4.16
C ALA A 393 -9.77 -25.97 -4.48
N LEU A 394 -8.76 -25.67 -3.64
CA LEU A 394 -7.86 -24.54 -3.84
C LEU A 394 -6.79 -24.84 -4.88
N GLU A 395 -6.32 -26.09 -4.96
CA GLU A 395 -5.38 -26.52 -5.99
C GLU A 395 -6.03 -26.45 -7.39
N GLU A 396 -7.26 -26.95 -7.53
CA GLU A 396 -8.05 -26.81 -8.76
C GLU A 396 -8.26 -25.33 -9.10
N PHE A 397 -8.56 -24.51 -8.09
CA PHE A 397 -8.87 -23.11 -8.27
C PHE A 397 -7.64 -22.26 -8.65
N GLU A 398 -6.46 -22.56 -8.10
CA GLU A 398 -5.19 -21.94 -8.52
C GLU A 398 -4.81 -22.33 -9.95
N ALA A 399 -5.09 -23.57 -10.36
CA ALA A 399 -4.85 -24.05 -11.72
C ALA A 399 -5.76 -23.35 -12.75
N GLU A 400 -7.03 -23.11 -12.40
CA GLU A 400 -7.98 -22.39 -13.27
C GLU A 400 -7.72 -20.89 -13.34
N HIS A 401 -7.20 -20.29 -12.26
CA HIS A 401 -7.05 -18.83 -12.13
C HIS A 401 -5.67 -18.42 -11.61
N PRO A 402 -4.64 -18.27 -12.47
CA PRO A 402 -3.26 -18.01 -12.02
C PRO A 402 -3.07 -16.78 -11.12
N TRP A 403 -3.92 -15.74 -11.25
CA TRP A 403 -3.87 -14.52 -10.43
C TRP A 403 -4.21 -14.76 -8.94
N MET A 404 -4.85 -15.88 -8.62
CA MET A 404 -5.34 -16.21 -7.28
C MET A 404 -4.25 -16.34 -6.23
N ARG A 405 -3.22 -17.10 -6.57
CA ARG A 405 -2.11 -17.40 -5.68
C ARG A 405 -1.39 -16.12 -5.24
N PRO A 406 -0.90 -15.24 -6.14
CA PRO A 406 -0.27 -13.99 -5.75
C PRO A 406 -1.23 -13.04 -5.01
N PHE A 407 -2.54 -13.05 -5.32
CA PHE A 407 -3.55 -12.33 -4.54
C PHE A 407 -3.55 -12.78 -3.08
N PHE A 408 -3.65 -14.08 -2.82
CA PHE A 408 -3.71 -14.60 -1.45
C PHE A 408 -2.38 -14.50 -0.71
N VAL A 409 -1.24 -14.57 -1.40
CA VAL A 409 0.07 -14.29 -0.80
C VAL A 409 0.13 -12.89 -0.21
N GLU A 410 -0.36 -11.86 -0.92
CA GLU A 410 -0.40 -10.49 -0.38
C GLU A 410 -1.34 -10.35 0.81
N VAL A 411 -2.50 -11.00 0.76
CA VAL A 411 -3.44 -11.03 1.89
C VAL A 411 -2.85 -11.72 3.11
N ALA A 412 -2.19 -12.86 2.93
CA ALA A 412 -1.48 -13.57 3.99
C ALA A 412 -0.33 -12.75 4.54
N GLN A 413 0.44 -12.08 3.69
CA GLN A 413 1.55 -11.22 4.11
C GLN A 413 1.04 -10.02 4.93
N TYR A 414 -0.11 -9.46 4.57
CA TYR A 414 -0.76 -8.44 5.37
C TYR A 414 -1.23 -8.97 6.74
N ASN A 415 -1.84 -10.16 6.77
CA ASN A 415 -2.28 -10.79 8.02
C ASN A 415 -1.08 -11.12 8.94
N LEU A 416 0.05 -11.57 8.39
CA LEU A 416 1.32 -11.75 9.12
C LEU A 416 1.81 -10.45 9.75
N LYS A 417 1.81 -9.36 8.99
CA LYS A 417 2.30 -8.04 9.43
C LYS A 417 1.40 -7.40 10.49
N THR A 418 0.10 -7.72 10.48
CA THR A 418 -0.88 -7.09 11.39
C THR A 418 -1.25 -7.94 12.61
N SER A 419 -0.92 -9.23 12.60
CA SER A 419 -1.15 -10.09 13.75
C SER A 419 -0.09 -9.85 14.82
N ASP A 420 -0.41 -8.99 15.79
CA ASP A 420 0.35 -8.86 17.04
C ASP A 420 0.51 -10.21 17.76
N PHE A 421 -0.45 -11.11 17.58
CA PHE A 421 -0.43 -12.46 18.15
C PHE A 421 0.61 -13.36 17.49
N GLY A 422 0.77 -13.32 16.15
CA GLY A 422 1.75 -14.16 15.45
C GLY A 422 3.20 -13.80 15.77
N LEU A 423 3.50 -12.51 15.97
CA LEU A 423 4.81 -12.08 16.46
C LEU A 423 5.03 -12.49 17.92
N LYS A 424 4.04 -12.27 18.80
CA LYS A 424 4.13 -12.67 20.22
C LYS A 424 4.19 -14.19 20.40
N PHE A 425 3.45 -14.96 19.62
CA PHE A 425 3.48 -16.42 19.62
C PHE A 425 4.83 -16.94 19.14
N ARG A 426 5.38 -16.42 18.03
CA ARG A 426 6.72 -16.82 17.56
C ARG A 426 7.80 -16.49 18.60
N VAL A 427 7.74 -15.32 19.22
CA VAL A 427 8.65 -14.93 20.30
C VAL A 427 8.48 -15.82 21.53
N PHE A 428 7.24 -16.09 21.95
CA PHE A 428 6.95 -16.90 23.13
C PHE A 428 7.29 -18.39 22.90
N ALA A 429 6.94 -18.95 21.75
CA ALA A 429 7.28 -20.32 21.36
C ALA A 429 8.79 -20.50 21.23
N GLY A 430 9.50 -19.54 20.62
CA GLY A 430 10.96 -19.53 20.58
C GLY A 430 11.59 -19.47 21.98
N ALA A 431 11.07 -18.62 22.86
CA ALA A 431 11.51 -18.53 24.26
C ALA A 431 11.21 -19.82 25.05
N MET A 432 10.05 -20.44 24.84
CA MET A 432 9.66 -21.69 25.48
C MET A 432 10.52 -22.85 24.99
N LEU A 433 10.76 -22.98 23.67
CA LEU A 433 11.66 -23.98 23.11
C LEU A 433 13.09 -23.81 23.62
N SER A 434 13.59 -22.57 23.74
CA SER A 434 14.90 -22.29 24.33
C SER A 434 14.97 -22.64 25.83
N THR A 435 13.87 -22.47 26.56
CA THR A 435 13.79 -22.87 27.98
C THR A 435 13.77 -24.40 28.11
N ILE A 436 13.03 -25.10 27.24
CA ILE A 436 13.02 -26.56 27.19
C ILE A 436 14.42 -27.08 26.86
N ASP A 437 15.10 -26.47 25.88
CA ASP A 437 16.47 -26.79 25.48
C ASP A 437 17.45 -26.67 26.66
N LEU A 438 17.40 -25.56 27.40
CA LEU A 438 18.18 -25.35 28.62
C LEU A 438 17.89 -26.42 29.70
N VAL A 439 16.62 -26.80 29.87
CA VAL A 439 16.24 -27.86 30.82
C VAL A 439 16.76 -29.21 30.35
N THR A 440 16.69 -29.52 29.06
CA THR A 440 17.27 -30.74 28.50
C THR A 440 18.79 -30.76 28.62
N ASP A 441 19.49 -29.63 28.46
CA ASP A 441 20.94 -29.51 28.68
C ASP A 441 21.33 -29.73 30.14
N VAL A 442 20.59 -29.15 31.09
CA VAL A 442 20.81 -29.38 32.53
C VAL A 442 20.52 -30.83 32.90
N TYR A 443 19.44 -31.40 32.38
CA TYR A 443 19.11 -32.81 32.59
C TYR A 443 20.20 -33.74 32.05
N MET A 444 20.67 -33.50 30.83
CA MET A 444 21.77 -34.27 30.22
C MET A 444 23.08 -34.08 30.99
N THR A 445 23.37 -32.89 31.50
CA THR A 445 24.55 -32.61 32.33
C THR A 445 24.46 -33.34 33.68
N LEU A 446 23.30 -33.30 34.34
CA LEU A 446 23.09 -34.02 35.61
C LEU A 446 23.13 -35.54 35.40
N GLN A 447 22.57 -36.05 34.31
CA GLN A 447 22.71 -37.46 33.97
C GLN A 447 24.16 -37.84 33.68
N PHE A 448 24.91 -36.99 32.97
CA PHE A 448 26.34 -37.21 32.72
C PHE A 448 27.17 -37.21 34.02
N LEU A 449 26.81 -36.37 34.99
CA LEU A 449 27.49 -36.26 36.28
C LEU A 449 27.07 -37.32 37.30
N ASN A 450 25.84 -37.83 37.24
CA ASN A 450 25.30 -38.83 38.19
C ASN A 450 25.41 -40.28 37.68
N THR A 451 25.82 -40.49 36.43
CA THR A 451 26.04 -41.84 35.89
C THR A 451 27.54 -42.14 35.87
N ASP A 452 28.05 -42.72 36.96
CA ASP A 452 29.42 -43.22 37.00
C ASP A 452 29.60 -44.38 36.01
N GLY A 453 30.51 -44.21 35.04
CA GLY A 453 31.10 -45.33 34.30
C GLY A 453 30.57 -45.66 32.91
N ARG A 454 29.97 -44.73 32.16
CA ARG A 454 29.82 -44.88 30.69
C ARG A 454 30.25 -43.63 29.93
N GLU A 455 31.55 -43.56 29.63
CA GLU A 455 32.15 -42.57 28.71
C GLU A 455 31.62 -42.68 27.25
N SER A 456 30.65 -43.55 26.95
CA SER A 456 30.21 -43.88 25.59
C SER A 456 28.99 -43.12 25.06
N PHE A 457 28.38 -42.19 25.81
CA PHE A 457 27.23 -41.42 25.31
C PHE A 457 27.63 -40.13 24.56
N GLY A 458 28.91 -39.74 24.62
CA GLY A 458 29.50 -38.65 23.83
C GLY A 458 30.45 -39.13 22.73
N SER A 459 30.54 -40.45 22.50
CA SER A 459 31.34 -41.00 21.41
C SER A 459 30.49 -41.04 20.14
N ALA A 460 30.74 -40.13 19.20
CA ALA A 460 30.46 -40.47 17.81
C ALA A 460 31.17 -41.82 17.52
N PRO A 461 30.58 -42.72 16.72
CA PRO A 461 31.27 -43.91 16.28
C PRO A 461 32.64 -43.51 15.72
N ASN A 462 33.70 -44.18 16.17
CA ASN A 462 35.11 -43.88 15.86
C ASN A 462 35.47 -44.01 14.36
N ASP A 463 34.50 -44.21 13.48
CA ASP A 463 34.69 -44.47 12.05
C ASP A 463 34.62 -43.18 11.19
N TYR A 464 34.40 -42.00 11.78
CA TYR A 464 34.26 -40.74 11.02
C TYR A 464 35.11 -39.55 11.52
N ILE A 465 36.25 -39.80 12.18
CA ILE A 465 37.24 -38.74 12.47
C ILE A 465 38.54 -39.07 11.74
N PRO A 466 38.94 -38.28 10.72
CA PRO A 466 40.23 -38.42 10.06
C PRO A 466 41.38 -38.37 11.06
N TYR A 467 42.40 -39.22 10.86
CA TYR A 467 43.49 -39.50 11.79
C TYR A 467 44.32 -38.27 12.24
N ASP A 468 44.17 -37.13 11.58
CA ASP A 468 45.03 -35.95 11.73
C ASP A 468 44.67 -35.04 12.91
N TRP A 469 43.56 -35.31 13.63
CA TRP A 469 43.05 -34.46 14.72
C TRP A 469 43.24 -35.02 16.14
N ARG A 470 44.07 -36.06 16.34
CA ARG A 470 44.42 -36.56 17.69
C ARG A 470 45.41 -35.63 18.41
N MET A 471 44.97 -34.48 18.87
CA MET A 471 45.73 -33.71 19.87
C MET A 471 45.55 -34.31 21.27
N LYS A 472 46.69 -34.65 21.88
CA LYS A 472 46.86 -35.26 23.20
C LYS A 472 46.30 -34.39 24.32
N TYR A 473 45.19 -34.79 24.93
CA TYR A 473 44.86 -34.38 26.30
C TYR A 473 45.40 -35.44 27.27
N ASN A 474 46.55 -35.15 27.89
CA ASN A 474 47.08 -35.95 28.98
C ASN A 474 46.82 -35.22 30.29
N LYS A 475 45.93 -35.78 31.11
CA LYS A 475 45.55 -35.27 32.42
C LYS A 475 46.48 -35.89 33.47
N THR A 476 47.60 -35.22 33.77
CA THR A 476 48.39 -35.53 34.97
C THR A 476 48.98 -34.27 35.57
N LYS A 477 48.86 -34.18 36.90
CA LYS A 477 49.26 -33.09 37.78
C LYS A 477 50.71 -32.64 37.53
N GLY A 478 50.95 -31.34 37.62
CA GLY A 478 52.26 -30.77 37.98
C GLY A 478 52.88 -29.87 36.91
N ARG A 479 53.04 -28.59 37.27
CA ARG A 479 53.97 -27.58 36.71
C ARG A 479 54.55 -27.87 35.32
N VAL A 480 54.18 -27.04 34.35
CA VAL A 480 55.06 -26.69 33.23
C VAL A 480 55.55 -25.25 33.47
N THR A 481 56.82 -25.14 33.86
CA THR A 481 57.62 -23.92 33.72
C THR A 481 58.05 -23.82 32.27
N ASP A 482 57.43 -22.94 31.49
CA ASP A 482 57.97 -22.48 30.22
C ASP A 482 58.52 -21.05 30.40
N PRO A 483 59.85 -20.81 30.24
CA PRO A 483 60.45 -19.50 30.39
C PRO A 483 60.29 -18.54 29.20
N GLN A 484 59.52 -18.86 28.16
CA GLN A 484 59.50 -18.04 26.92
C GLN A 484 58.18 -17.37 26.53
N LEU A 485 57.30 -17.02 27.49
CA LEU A 485 56.22 -16.06 27.20
C LEU A 485 55.99 -15.07 28.35
N ARG A 486 56.89 -14.08 28.46
CA ARG A 486 56.60 -12.81 29.13
C ARG A 486 56.10 -11.79 28.11
N ARG A 487 54.80 -11.46 28.23
CA ARG A 487 54.13 -10.17 27.97
C ARG A 487 54.73 -9.28 26.87
N ARG A 488 53.99 -9.11 25.77
CA ARG A 488 53.70 -7.76 25.25
C ARG A 488 52.20 -7.61 25.06
N SER A 489 51.66 -6.71 25.87
CA SER A 489 50.32 -6.15 25.79
C SER A 489 50.17 -5.23 24.58
N SER A 490 48.90 -4.87 24.37
CA SER A 490 48.38 -3.59 23.86
C SER A 490 48.31 -3.35 22.34
N ILE A 491 47.06 -3.42 21.85
CA ILE A 491 46.32 -2.31 21.21
C ILE A 491 46.78 -1.86 19.80
N GLN A 492 47.87 -2.39 19.24
CA GLN A 492 48.33 -1.95 17.91
C GLN A 492 47.89 -2.83 16.72
N GLN A 493 47.30 -4.01 16.93
CA GLN A 493 46.89 -4.91 15.82
C GLN A 493 45.43 -4.76 15.37
N VAL A 494 44.60 -4.00 16.09
CA VAL A 494 43.21 -3.72 15.66
C VAL A 494 43.16 -2.59 14.63
N LYS A 495 44.19 -1.74 14.54
CA LYS A 495 44.27 -0.68 13.53
C LYS A 495 44.72 -1.15 12.13
N THR A 496 45.17 -2.39 11.98
CA THR A 496 45.60 -2.94 10.67
C THR A 496 44.53 -3.84 10.03
N LEU A 497 43.44 -4.13 10.74
CA LEU A 497 42.30 -4.94 10.26
C LEU A 497 41.13 -4.10 9.70
N LEU A 498 41.18 -2.77 9.82
CA LEU A 498 40.20 -1.84 9.25
C LEU A 498 40.90 -0.95 8.22
N GLY A 499 41.25 -1.57 7.08
CA GLY A 499 42.02 -0.98 5.98
C GLY A 499 41.64 0.48 5.68
N GLY A 500 42.56 1.38 6.01
CA GLY A 500 42.55 2.74 5.52
C GLY A 500 42.93 2.76 4.04
N VAL A 501 42.05 3.35 3.24
CA VAL A 501 42.34 3.83 1.88
C VAL A 501 42.85 5.25 2.04
N GLU A 502 44.09 5.51 1.67
CA GLU A 502 44.62 6.87 1.48
C GLU A 502 44.83 7.11 -0.01
N GLU A 503 44.27 8.23 -0.46
CA GLU A 503 44.36 8.79 -1.80
C GLU A 503 45.79 9.23 -2.13
N ARG A 504 46.15 9.13 -3.41
CA ARG A 504 47.12 10.01 -4.08
C ARG A 504 46.43 10.72 -5.22
#